data_AF-A0A2J8LFR1-F1
#
_entry.id   AF-A0A2J8LFR1-F1
#
_cell.length_a   1.000
_cell.length_b   1.000
_cell.length_c   1.000
_cell.angle_alpha   90.00
_cell.angle_beta   90.00
_cell.angle_gamma   90.00
#
_symmetry.space_group_name_H-M   'P 1'
#
loop_
_entity.id
_entity.type
_entity.pdbx_description
1 polymer ?
#
loop_
_entity_poly.entity_id
_entity_poly.type
_entity_poly.pdbx_seq_one_letter_code
_entity_poly.pdbx_strand_id
1 'polypeptide(L)'
;LRLRAALTLLGEVPRRPASRGVPGSRRTQKGSGARWEKEKHEDGVKWRQLEHKGPYFAPPYEPLPDGVRFFYEGKPVRLSVAAEEVATFYGRMLGHEYTTKEVFRKNFFNDWRKVLCRTHML
;
A
#
# COMPACT_ATOMS: atom_id res chain seq x y z
N LEU A 1 63.24 -12.79 -39.26
CA LEU A 1 64.11 -11.60 -39.23
C LEU A 1 63.33 -10.41 -39.77
N ARG A 2 63.35 -9.28 -39.04
CA ARG A 2 63.35 -7.86 -39.49
C ARG A 2 62.43 -7.52 -40.68
N LEU A 3 61.49 -6.57 -40.59
CA LEU A 3 61.75 -5.15 -40.34
C LEU A 3 60.43 -4.40 -40.03
N ARG A 4 60.58 -3.34 -39.25
CA ARG A 4 59.60 -2.28 -38.98
C ARG A 4 59.51 -1.29 -40.15
N ALA A 5 58.51 -0.40 -40.02
CA ALA A 5 58.26 0.87 -40.72
C ALA A 5 57.32 0.70 -41.93
N ALA A 6 56.32 1.56 -42.18
CA ALA A 6 56.11 2.95 -41.78
C ALA A 6 54.57 3.21 -41.90
N LEU A 7 53.94 4.00 -41.02
CA LEU A 7 53.63 5.43 -41.25
C LEU A 7 52.55 5.57 -42.35
N THR A 8 51.36 6.15 -42.17
CA THR A 8 50.91 7.36 -41.47
C THR A 8 49.38 7.35 -41.66
N LEU A 9 48.55 7.85 -40.76
CA LEU A 9 48.02 9.21 -40.89
C LEU A 9 47.21 9.57 -39.63
N LEU A 10 47.64 10.68 -39.02
CA LEU A 10 46.86 11.68 -38.27
C LEU A 10 46.47 11.38 -36.81
N GLY A 11 47.21 12.06 -35.92
CA GLY A 11 46.64 12.62 -34.69
C GLY A 11 47.33 12.25 -33.38
N GLU A 12 48.57 12.71 -33.16
CA GLU A 12 49.15 12.65 -31.82
C GLU A 12 48.44 13.65 -30.88
N VAL A 13 47.66 13.11 -29.94
CA VAL A 13 47.02 13.85 -28.86
C VAL A 13 48.07 14.16 -27.77
N PRO A 14 48.18 15.41 -27.28
CA PRO A 14 49.14 15.76 -26.23
C PRO A 14 48.86 14.98 -24.93
N ARG A 15 49.89 14.31 -24.38
CA ARG A 15 49.80 13.69 -23.06
C ARG A 15 49.76 14.77 -21.98
N ARG A 16 48.64 14.87 -21.26
CA ARG A 16 48.51 15.72 -20.05
C ARG A 16 49.45 15.21 -18.94
N PRO A 17 50.07 16.10 -18.15
CA PRO A 17 50.83 15.68 -16.97
C PRO A 17 49.90 15.04 -15.95
N ALA A 18 50.40 13.97 -15.31
CA ALA A 18 49.70 13.28 -14.23
C ALA A 18 49.41 14.25 -13.07
N SER A 19 48.14 14.55 -12.83
CA SER A 19 47.71 15.24 -11.62
C SER A 19 47.97 14.33 -10.42
N ARG A 20 48.88 14.73 -9.52
CA ARG A 20 49.00 14.14 -8.19
C ARG A 20 47.67 14.31 -7.47
N GLY A 21 46.88 13.24 -7.40
CA GLY A 21 45.67 13.19 -6.61
C GLY A 21 46.02 13.34 -5.13
N VAL A 22 45.45 14.36 -4.50
CA VAL A 22 45.40 14.52 -3.05
C VAL A 22 44.75 13.25 -2.46
N PRO A 23 45.25 12.66 -1.36
CA PRO A 23 44.57 11.55 -0.72
C PRO A 23 43.21 12.03 -0.24
N GLY A 24 42.16 11.66 -0.95
CA GLY A 24 40.78 11.91 -0.54
C GLY A 24 40.57 11.25 0.81
N SER A 25 40.30 12.07 1.84
CA SER A 25 39.84 11.61 3.14
C SER A 25 38.64 10.71 2.93
N ARG A 26 38.87 9.40 3.07
CA ARG A 26 37.83 8.39 3.01
C ARG A 26 37.01 8.56 4.29
N ARG A 27 36.02 9.45 4.24
CA ARG A 27 35.05 9.65 5.31
C ARG A 27 34.24 8.36 5.38
N THR A 28 34.70 7.42 6.21
CA THR A 28 33.98 6.20 6.54
C THR A 28 32.65 6.63 7.15
N GLN A 29 31.57 6.50 6.38
CA GLN A 29 30.24 6.44 6.96
C GLN A 29 30.25 5.20 7.88
N LYS A 30 30.33 5.46 9.19
CA LYS A 30 30.21 4.44 10.22
C LYS A 30 28.82 3.83 10.03
N GLY A 31 28.78 2.63 9.44
CA GLY A 31 27.55 1.89 9.22
C GLY A 31 26.82 1.73 10.56
N SER A 32 25.51 1.95 10.54
CA SER A 32 24.65 1.66 11.68
C SER A 32 24.85 0.20 12.09
N GLY A 33 25.46 -0.02 13.27
CA GLY A 33 25.70 -1.34 13.82
C GLY A 33 24.43 -2.18 13.83
N ALA A 34 24.56 -3.44 13.43
CA ALA A 34 23.43 -4.29 13.17
C ALA A 34 22.68 -4.64 14.46
N ARG A 35 21.37 -4.88 14.36
CA ARG A 35 20.48 -5.05 15.53
C ARG A 35 20.92 -6.18 16.47
N TRP A 36 21.64 -7.17 15.96
CA TRP A 36 22.17 -8.32 16.70
C TRP A 36 23.46 -8.07 17.48
N GLU A 37 24.07 -6.89 17.36
CA GLU A 37 25.34 -6.53 18.03
C GLU A 37 25.13 -5.73 19.32
N LYS A 38 23.87 -5.39 19.65
CA LYS A 38 23.50 -4.66 20.86
C LYS A 38 23.22 -5.62 22.01
N GLU A 39 23.54 -5.19 23.23
CA GLU A 39 23.20 -5.91 24.46
C GLU A 39 21.71 -6.28 24.50
N LYS A 40 21.43 -7.50 24.98
CA LYS A 40 20.06 -7.96 25.16
C LYS A 40 19.35 -7.00 26.11
N HIS A 41 18.22 -6.48 25.67
CA HIS A 41 17.32 -5.72 26.52
C HIS A 41 16.78 -6.64 27.61
N GLU A 42 16.54 -6.11 28.82
CA GLU A 42 15.97 -6.90 29.92
C GLU A 42 14.64 -7.54 29.48
N ASP A 43 14.45 -8.81 29.84
CA ASP A 43 13.30 -9.60 29.42
C ASP A 43 11.99 -8.92 29.88
N GLY A 44 11.26 -8.36 28.91
CA GLY A 44 9.95 -7.73 29.14
C GLY A 44 9.79 -6.33 28.52
N VAL A 45 10.86 -5.59 28.31
CA VAL A 45 10.77 -4.22 27.77
C VAL A 45 10.95 -4.22 26.25
N LYS A 46 9.84 -4.05 25.51
CA LYS A 46 9.82 -4.07 24.03
C LYS A 46 10.27 -2.76 23.38
N TRP A 47 10.08 -1.63 24.05
CA TRP A 47 10.41 -0.30 23.54
C TRP A 47 10.65 0.67 24.70
N ARG A 48 11.58 1.62 24.51
CA ARG A 48 11.82 2.72 25.46
C ARG A 48 11.07 4.00 25.07
N GLN A 49 10.84 4.20 23.78
CA GLN A 49 10.06 5.30 23.21
C GLN A 49 9.41 4.82 21.92
N LEU A 50 8.13 5.15 21.71
CA LEU A 50 7.37 4.84 20.50
C LEU A 50 6.52 6.06 20.14
N GLU A 51 6.72 6.58 18.93
CA GLU A 51 5.91 7.64 18.35
C GLU A 51 5.43 7.16 16.98
N HIS A 52 4.13 7.23 16.72
CA HIS A 52 3.53 6.86 15.43
C HIS A 52 2.38 7.80 15.09
N LYS A 53 2.10 7.97 13.79
CA LYS A 53 1.09 8.92 13.27
C LYS A 53 -0.33 8.38 13.28
N GLY A 54 -0.68 7.60 14.30
CA GLY A 54 -2.01 6.99 14.42
C GLY A 54 -2.34 5.99 13.30
N PRO A 55 -3.59 5.49 13.27
CA PRO A 55 -4.10 4.64 12.20
C PRO A 55 -4.50 5.47 10.97
N TYR A 56 -4.38 4.87 9.78
CA TYR A 56 -4.96 5.41 8.56
C TYR A 56 -6.36 4.83 8.36
N PHE A 57 -7.38 5.68 8.43
CA PHE A 57 -8.77 5.26 8.27
C PHE A 57 -9.14 5.11 6.79
N ALA A 58 -10.10 4.21 6.52
CA ALA A 58 -10.69 4.09 5.21
C ALA A 58 -11.41 5.40 4.83
N PRO A 59 -11.45 5.75 3.54
CA PRO A 59 -12.24 6.88 3.07
C PRO A 59 -13.73 6.67 3.39
N PRO A 60 -14.50 7.76 3.54
CA PRO A 60 -15.94 7.67 3.76
C PRO A 60 -16.64 7.04 2.55
N TYR A 61 -17.80 6.43 2.78
CA TYR A 61 -18.61 5.84 1.73
C TYR A 61 -19.16 6.91 0.76
N GLU A 62 -19.05 6.65 -0.54
CA GLU A 62 -19.64 7.45 -1.59
C GLU A 62 -20.94 6.80 -2.08
N PRO A 63 -22.08 7.51 -2.02
CA PRO A 63 -23.37 6.99 -2.48
C PRO A 63 -23.36 6.61 -3.96
N LEU A 64 -24.22 5.66 -4.32
CA LEU A 64 -24.37 5.22 -5.70
C LEU A 64 -24.97 6.33 -6.59
N PRO A 65 -24.60 6.40 -7.88
CA PRO A 65 -25.20 7.35 -8.82
C PRO A 65 -26.70 7.14 -8.98
N ASP A 66 -27.46 8.21 -9.25
CA ASP A 66 -28.94 8.18 -9.35
C ASP A 66 -29.51 7.18 -10.37
N GLY A 67 -28.71 6.78 -11.36
CA GLY A 67 -29.09 5.76 -12.35
C GLY A 67 -29.14 4.33 -11.81
N VAL A 68 -28.53 4.08 -10.64
CA VAL A 68 -28.46 2.76 -9.99
C VAL A 68 -29.55 2.68 -8.93
N ARG A 69 -30.48 1.73 -9.11
CA ARG A 69 -31.61 1.54 -8.19
C ARG A 69 -31.59 0.14 -7.60
N PHE A 70 -31.88 0.06 -6.31
CA PHE A 70 -32.15 -1.20 -5.64
C PHE A 70 -33.58 -1.65 -5.93
N PHE A 71 -33.77 -2.92 -6.29
CA PHE A 71 -35.09 -3.49 -6.57
C PHE A 71 -35.45 -4.54 -5.52
N TYR A 72 -36.64 -4.42 -4.95
CA TYR A 72 -37.23 -5.42 -4.07
C TYR A 72 -38.60 -5.81 -4.63
N GLU A 73 -38.83 -7.11 -4.88
CA GLU A 73 -40.05 -7.62 -5.53
C GLU A 73 -40.37 -6.91 -6.85
N GLY A 74 -39.33 -6.57 -7.63
CA GLY A 74 -39.46 -5.86 -8.90
C GLY A 74 -39.81 -4.37 -8.78
N LYS A 75 -39.97 -3.83 -7.56
CA LYS A 75 -40.22 -2.40 -7.31
C LYS A 75 -38.92 -1.67 -6.94
N PRO A 76 -38.66 -0.48 -7.49
CA PRO A 76 -37.50 0.32 -7.10
C PRO A 76 -37.69 0.85 -5.66
N VAL A 77 -36.70 0.63 -4.81
CA VAL A 77 -36.67 1.10 -3.42
C VAL A 77 -35.44 1.98 -3.22
N ARG A 78 -35.64 3.17 -2.66
CA ARG A 78 -34.54 4.06 -2.29
C ARG A 78 -34.09 3.70 -0.87
N LEU A 79 -32.83 3.27 -0.75
CA LEU A 79 -32.22 2.93 0.54
C LEU A 79 -31.60 4.18 1.19
N SER A 80 -31.38 4.13 2.50
CA SER A 80 -30.54 5.10 3.18
C SER A 80 -29.07 4.86 2.86
N VAL A 81 -28.23 5.91 2.96
CA VAL A 81 -26.79 5.81 2.64
C VAL A 81 -26.09 4.68 3.41
N ALA A 82 -26.41 4.51 4.71
CA ALA A 82 -25.86 3.44 5.53
C ALA A 82 -26.33 2.04 5.08
N ALA A 83 -27.60 1.90 4.68
CA ALA A 83 -28.12 0.63 4.19
C ALA A 83 -27.59 0.30 2.78
N GLU A 84 -27.35 1.32 1.97
CA GLU A 84 -26.78 1.23 0.62
C GLU A 84 -25.31 0.77 0.65
N GLU A 85 -24.50 1.31 1.57
CA GLU A 85 -23.13 0.86 1.79
C GLU A 85 -23.06 -0.65 2.07
N VAL A 86 -23.90 -1.12 3.00
CA VAL A 86 -23.97 -2.54 3.36
C VAL A 86 -24.47 -3.40 2.19
N ALA A 87 -25.46 -2.90 1.44
CA ALA A 87 -25.95 -3.59 0.25
C ALA A 87 -24.88 -3.67 -0.85
N THR A 88 -24.04 -2.64 -0.98
CA THR A 88 -22.94 -2.59 -1.95
C THR A 88 -21.90 -3.67 -1.65
N PHE A 89 -21.58 -3.92 -0.36
CA PHE A 89 -20.69 -5.02 0.01
C PHE A 89 -21.22 -6.37 -0.47
N TYR A 90 -22.52 -6.63 -0.27
CA TYR A 90 -23.14 -7.85 -0.75
C TYR A 90 -23.19 -7.93 -2.28
N GLY A 91 -23.51 -6.81 -2.94
CA GLY A 91 -23.54 -6.68 -4.40
C GLY A 91 -22.20 -7.05 -5.06
N ARG A 92 -21.08 -6.58 -4.50
CA ARG A 92 -19.73 -6.93 -4.97
C ARG A 92 -19.40 -8.42 -4.81
N MET A 93 -20.03 -9.08 -3.85
CA MET A 93 -19.77 -10.49 -3.53
C MET A 93 -20.74 -11.46 -4.20
N LEU A 94 -21.72 -11.00 -4.99
CA LEU A 94 -22.79 -11.85 -5.55
C LEU A 94 -22.28 -13.11 -6.28
N GLY A 95 -21.15 -13.04 -6.96
CA GLY A 95 -20.54 -14.17 -7.68
C GLY A 95 -19.60 -15.07 -6.85
N HIS A 96 -19.43 -14.81 -5.56
CA HIS A 96 -18.48 -15.54 -4.71
C HIS A 96 -19.14 -16.73 -4.01
N GLU A 97 -18.40 -17.81 -3.78
CA GLU A 97 -18.82 -19.02 -3.06
C GLU A 97 -19.40 -18.77 -1.64
N TYR A 98 -19.22 -17.58 -1.08
CA TYR A 98 -19.79 -17.25 0.23
C TYR A 98 -21.27 -16.87 0.15
N THR A 99 -21.75 -16.35 -0.98
CA THR A 99 -23.15 -15.92 -1.12
C THR A 99 -24.12 -17.08 -1.29
N THR A 100 -23.63 -18.28 -1.61
CA THR A 100 -24.43 -19.51 -1.65
C THR A 100 -24.60 -20.13 -0.26
N LYS A 101 -23.75 -19.78 0.71
CA LYS A 101 -23.79 -20.34 2.07
C LYS A 101 -24.95 -19.75 2.87
N GLU A 102 -25.84 -20.61 3.36
CA GLU A 102 -27.03 -20.19 4.10
C GLU A 102 -26.71 -19.40 5.38
N VAL A 103 -25.66 -19.80 6.09
CA VAL A 103 -25.20 -19.11 7.31
C VAL A 103 -24.79 -17.66 7.00
N PHE A 104 -24.08 -17.45 5.89
CA PHE A 104 -23.65 -16.12 5.46
C PHE A 104 -24.87 -15.25 5.10
N ARG A 105 -25.79 -15.78 4.30
CA ARG A 105 -27.04 -15.10 3.94
C ARG A 105 -27.82 -14.70 5.17
N LYS A 106 -28.03 -15.63 6.12
CA LYS A 106 -28.80 -15.39 7.34
C LYS A 106 -28.16 -14.29 8.22
N ASN A 107 -26.84 -14.34 8.41
CA ASN A 107 -26.13 -13.33 9.20
C ASN A 107 -26.19 -11.95 8.52
N PHE A 108 -25.95 -11.90 7.21
CA PHE A 108 -26.03 -10.67 6.43
C PHE A 108 -27.41 -10.02 6.54
N PHE A 109 -28.49 -10.77 6.26
CA PHE A 109 -29.84 -10.21 6.31
C PHE A 109 -30.25 -9.78 7.73
N ASN A 110 -29.81 -10.51 8.77
CA ASN A 110 -30.08 -10.11 10.15
C ASN A 110 -29.42 -8.78 10.51
N ASP A 111 -28.18 -8.55 10.08
CA ASP A 111 -27.47 -7.30 10.36
C ASP A 111 -27.96 -6.16 9.47
N TRP A 112 -28.24 -6.44 8.20
CA TRP A 112 -28.75 -5.44 7.25
C TRP A 112 -30.12 -4.90 7.70
N ARG A 113 -31.00 -5.75 8.25
CA ARG A 113 -32.28 -5.30 8.86
C ARG A 113 -32.07 -4.30 10.00
N LYS A 114 -31.02 -4.45 10.81
CA LYS A 114 -30.73 -3.51 11.91
C LYS A 114 -30.31 -2.14 11.37
N VAL A 115 -29.63 -2.09 10.21
CA VAL A 115 -29.21 -0.84 9.56
C VAL A 115 -30.39 -0.17 8.85
N LEU A 116 -31.26 -0.96 8.22
CA LEU A 116 -32.50 -0.49 7.61
C LEU A 116 -33.41 0.21 8.64
N CYS A 117 -33.65 -0.42 9.80
CA CYS A 117 -34.55 0.13 10.82
C CYS A 117 -34.00 1.37 11.55
N ARG A 118 -32.67 1.48 11.74
CA ARG A 118 -32.07 2.61 12.47
C ARG A 118 -32.28 3.96 11.79
N THR A 119 -32.54 3.95 10.48
CA THR A 119 -32.67 5.20 9.72
C THR A 119 -34.07 5.82 9.82
N HIS A 120 -35.04 5.17 10.49
CA HIS A 120 -36.43 5.64 10.61
C HIS A 120 -36.72 6.41 11.91
N MET A 121 -35.70 6.93 12.60
CA MET A 121 -35.82 7.74 13.83
C MET A 121 -35.09 9.09 13.73
N LEU A 122 -35.22 9.78 12.59
CA LEU A 122 -34.94 11.21 12.46
C LEU A 122 -36.12 11.88 11.76
#